data_AF-A0A812M487-F1
#
_entry.id   AF-A0A812M487-F1
#
_cell.length_a   1.000
_cell.length_b   1.000
_cell.length_c   1.000
_cell.angle_alpha   90.00
_cell.angle_beta   90.00
_cell.angle_gamma   90.00
#
_symmetry.space_group_name_H-M   'P 1'
#
loop_
_entity.id
_entity.type
_entity.pdbx_description
1 polymer ?
#
loop_
_entity_poly.entity_id
_entity_poly.type
_entity_poly.pdbx_seq_one_letter_code
_entity_poly.pdbx_strand_id
1 'polypeptide(L)'
;MELAKLWGPVEEYHPINPQHPEEPLVQLLPTCGKAAGPDSFLWHSDMTWRPNPSAAGLLCGHVIPPYGGATMVVDTHAAYNRLSKDLQELLHQMTGHNDLEVGYARVNRPDTRSSNPDGYNRDSSKYGGEYSADHPAVIAHYVTGRPHIFINPNFTERISGAGLSEKECQEVFDEVCNVLDDPEFHCAVKWQEVESGSILVWDNLGVQHIAPADYEPHFRLMHRCVTLGSGSPRAFKPDLDSGACPNGWGLYVRSAYAKAGFCSKKSVDFYNDTAKLYDELAHPEVWLGPEVVSEYAKRVASQEMQSARILDFGAGTGKLGLRLQEKGFQNVDAVEPAEAMLEQVPAGTYQATFKDGVDAPEASYDMIVSTGVIGTHVGTEGVKELMPKVQNGGSILFSCKYDTYQAMNFDSLATGGNQWQQKIVHGPVALNRDMPDQQHVVVQMVREG
;
A
#
# COMPACT_ATOMS: atom_id res chain seq x y z
N MET A 1 -13.18 12.29 16.22
CA MET A 1 -13.26 12.23 14.75
C MET A 1 -12.16 13.02 14.05
N GLU A 2 -12.01 14.33 14.27
CA GLU A 2 -10.97 15.14 13.61
C GLU A 2 -9.55 14.59 13.81
N LEU A 3 -9.25 14.07 15.01
CA LEU A 3 -7.98 13.41 15.29
C LEU A 3 -7.76 12.18 14.38
N ALA A 4 -8.73 11.27 14.27
CA ALA A 4 -8.60 10.04 13.47
C ALA A 4 -8.31 10.33 11.99
N LYS A 5 -8.91 11.40 11.43
CA LYS A 5 -8.72 11.80 10.02
C LYS A 5 -7.27 12.16 9.68
N LEU A 6 -6.43 12.48 10.68
CA LEU A 6 -4.99 12.73 10.46
C LEU A 6 -4.23 11.47 10.00
N TRP A 7 -4.74 10.28 10.30
CA TRP A 7 -4.14 8.99 9.92
C TRP A 7 -4.81 8.33 8.71
N GLY A 8 -5.79 9.01 8.08
CA GLY A 8 -6.47 8.54 6.87
C GLY A 8 -8.00 8.44 7.00
N PRO A 9 -8.67 7.91 5.97
CA PRO A 9 -10.10 7.66 6.00
C PRO A 9 -10.48 6.74 7.16
N VAL A 10 -11.57 7.04 7.87
CA VAL A 10 -12.06 6.21 8.98
C VAL A 10 -13.00 5.15 8.45
N GLU A 11 -12.95 3.95 9.02
CA GLU A 11 -13.87 2.87 8.72
C GLU A 11 -15.33 3.29 8.94
N GLU A 12 -16.15 3.14 7.91
CA GLU A 12 -17.57 3.52 7.96
C GLU A 12 -18.46 2.47 8.65
N TYR A 13 -18.04 1.20 8.64
CA TYR A 13 -18.84 0.10 9.18
C TYR A 13 -17.95 -1.07 9.64
N HIS A 14 -18.24 -1.57 10.85
CA HIS A 14 -17.64 -2.80 11.38
C HIS A 14 -18.72 -3.88 11.50
N PRO A 15 -18.47 -5.12 11.02
CA PRO A 15 -19.51 -6.15 10.90
C PRO A 15 -20.12 -6.65 12.22
N ILE A 16 -19.43 -6.42 13.34
CA ILE A 16 -19.80 -6.95 14.66
C ILE A 16 -20.00 -5.86 15.72
N ASN A 17 -19.28 -4.74 15.61
CA ASN A 17 -19.25 -3.77 16.70
C ASN A 17 -20.37 -2.76 16.50
N PRO A 18 -21.16 -2.47 17.55
CA PRO A 18 -22.17 -1.43 17.45
C PRO A 18 -21.53 -0.06 17.22
N GLN A 19 -22.27 0.83 16.56
CA GLN A 19 -21.84 2.20 16.29
C GLN A 19 -22.46 3.18 17.29
N HIS A 20 -21.76 4.28 17.58
CA HIS A 20 -22.30 5.35 18.38
C HIS A 20 -23.48 6.01 17.65
N PRO A 21 -24.64 6.22 18.32
CA PRO A 21 -25.87 6.66 17.65
C PRO A 21 -25.76 8.06 17.02
N GLU A 22 -24.97 8.95 17.62
CA GLU A 22 -24.77 10.31 17.11
C GLU A 22 -23.53 10.44 16.22
N GLU A 23 -22.61 9.47 16.26
CA GLU A 23 -21.33 9.52 15.55
C GLU A 23 -21.02 8.12 14.98
N PRO A 24 -21.65 7.72 13.86
CA PRO A 24 -21.60 6.33 13.39
C PRO A 24 -20.20 5.79 13.07
N LEU A 25 -19.23 6.68 12.83
CA LEU A 25 -17.81 6.33 12.60
C LEU A 25 -17.07 5.94 13.89
N VAL A 26 -17.72 6.05 15.04
CA VAL A 26 -17.22 5.60 16.34
C VAL A 26 -17.84 4.24 16.66
N GLN A 27 -16.99 3.23 16.80
CA GLN A 27 -17.36 1.91 17.31
C GLN A 27 -17.45 1.94 18.83
N LEU A 28 -18.49 1.30 19.37
CA LEU A 28 -18.65 1.07 20.80
C LEU A 28 -18.14 -0.32 21.14
N LEU A 29 -17.26 -0.41 22.14
CA LEU A 29 -16.72 -1.66 22.65
C LEU A 29 -17.20 -1.87 24.11
N PRO A 30 -18.46 -2.32 24.32
CA PRO A 30 -18.95 -2.68 25.64
C PRO A 30 -18.47 -4.07 26.05
N THR A 31 -17.83 -4.16 27.21
CA THR A 31 -17.31 -5.42 27.77
C THR A 31 -17.69 -5.57 29.26
N CYS A 32 -17.85 -6.81 29.71
CA CYS A 32 -18.41 -7.23 31.01
C CYS A 32 -19.87 -6.76 31.30
N GLY A 33 -20.84 -7.68 31.43
CA GLY A 33 -22.25 -7.37 31.77
C GLY A 33 -23.28 -7.89 30.76
N LYS A 34 -24.58 -7.61 30.98
CA LYS A 34 -25.69 -8.16 30.15
C LYS A 34 -25.69 -7.71 28.69
N ALA A 35 -25.08 -6.57 28.39
CA ALA A 35 -24.97 -6.01 27.04
C ALA A 35 -23.54 -6.15 26.44
N ALA A 36 -22.66 -6.92 27.09
CA ALA A 36 -21.25 -6.97 26.74
C ALA A 36 -20.91 -8.01 25.66
N GLY A 37 -19.98 -7.66 24.78
CA GLY A 37 -19.25 -8.59 23.94
C GLY A 37 -18.07 -9.24 24.69
N PRO A 38 -17.39 -10.24 24.10
CA PRO A 38 -16.18 -10.80 24.68
C PRO A 38 -15.06 -9.77 24.76
N ASP A 39 -14.17 -9.95 25.73
CA ASP A 39 -12.88 -9.25 25.75
C ASP A 39 -12.00 -9.76 24.61
N SER A 40 -11.31 -8.87 23.89
CA SER A 40 -10.27 -9.27 22.94
C SER A 40 -8.97 -9.61 23.71
N PHE A 41 -9.00 -10.72 24.44
CA PHE A 41 -7.92 -11.13 25.36
C PHE A 41 -6.76 -11.88 24.69
N LEU A 42 -6.81 -12.09 23.37
CA LEU A 42 -5.74 -12.69 22.57
C LEU A 42 -5.05 -11.63 21.72
N TRP A 43 -3.72 -11.68 21.61
CA TRP A 43 -2.95 -10.71 20.80
C TRP A 43 -3.45 -10.66 19.38
N HIS A 44 -3.64 -9.44 18.87
CA HIS A 44 -4.05 -9.21 17.50
C HIS A 44 -3.71 -7.80 17.01
N SER A 45 -3.57 -7.70 15.69
CA SER A 45 -3.75 -6.44 14.98
C SER A 45 -5.20 -6.38 14.48
N ASP A 46 -5.80 -5.20 14.46
CA ASP A 46 -7.18 -5.04 14.02
C ASP A 46 -7.32 -5.37 12.53
N MET A 47 -8.39 -6.08 12.19
CA MET A 47 -8.83 -6.34 10.80
C MET A 47 -7.82 -7.07 9.91
N THR A 48 -6.97 -7.95 10.45
CA THR A 48 -6.09 -8.79 9.61
C THR A 48 -6.88 -9.73 8.69
N TRP A 49 -8.16 -9.97 8.96
CA TRP A 49 -9.09 -10.70 8.08
C TRP A 49 -9.56 -9.90 6.85
N ARG A 50 -9.13 -8.64 6.67
CA ARG A 50 -9.34 -7.86 5.44
C ARG A 50 -8.12 -7.90 4.54
N PRO A 51 -8.30 -7.80 3.20
CA PRO A 51 -7.19 -7.63 2.27
C PRO A 51 -6.35 -6.37 2.56
N ASN A 52 -7.01 -5.28 2.97
CA ASN A 52 -6.37 -4.05 3.42
C ASN A 52 -6.71 -3.82 4.91
N PRO A 53 -5.89 -4.33 5.86
CA PRO A 53 -6.09 -4.12 7.28
C PRO A 53 -5.99 -2.64 7.65
N SER A 54 -6.37 -2.31 8.89
CA SER A 54 -6.26 -0.94 9.37
C SER A 54 -4.81 -0.46 9.44
N ALA A 55 -4.61 0.84 9.18
CA ALA A 55 -3.34 1.52 9.41
C ALA A 55 -3.13 1.94 10.87
N ALA A 56 -4.17 2.43 11.54
CA ALA A 56 -4.10 2.91 12.92
C ALA A 56 -5.39 2.67 13.69
N GLY A 57 -5.24 2.38 14.98
CA GLY A 57 -6.34 2.32 15.93
C GLY A 57 -6.32 3.53 16.87
N LEU A 58 -7.50 4.09 17.15
CA LEU A 58 -7.70 5.14 18.12
C LEU A 58 -8.72 4.68 19.14
N LEU A 59 -8.39 4.74 20.42
CA LEU A 59 -9.22 4.23 21.50
C LEU A 59 -9.32 5.25 22.63
N CYS A 60 -10.54 5.52 23.07
CA CYS A 60 -10.84 6.43 24.17
C CYS A 60 -11.61 5.69 25.25
N GLY A 61 -11.19 5.85 26.50
CA GLY A 61 -11.92 5.36 27.67
C GLY A 61 -13.19 6.17 27.93
N HIS A 62 -14.34 5.52 27.95
CA HIS A 62 -15.61 6.18 28.27
C HIS A 62 -16.17 5.75 29.64
N VAL A 63 -16.28 4.44 29.88
CA VAL A 63 -16.54 3.88 31.21
C VAL A 63 -15.38 2.98 31.58
N ILE A 64 -14.65 3.36 32.63
CA ILE A 64 -13.44 2.68 33.07
C ILE A 64 -13.70 1.96 34.41
N PRO A 65 -13.39 0.66 34.52
CA PRO A 65 -13.46 -0.08 35.77
C PRO A 65 -12.59 0.52 36.89
N PRO A 66 -12.90 0.28 38.17
CA PRO A 66 -12.09 0.75 39.29
C PRO A 66 -10.74 0.01 39.42
N TYR A 67 -10.62 -1.18 38.83
CA TYR A 67 -9.38 -1.96 38.71
C TYR A 67 -9.40 -2.76 37.40
N GLY A 68 -8.23 -3.16 36.91
CA GLY A 68 -8.09 -3.90 35.66
C GLY A 68 -8.56 -3.13 34.43
N GLY A 69 -8.76 -3.82 33.31
CA GLY A 69 -9.32 -3.26 32.07
C GLY A 69 -8.34 -2.42 31.28
N ALA A 70 -7.03 -2.63 31.50
CA ALA A 70 -5.96 -2.01 30.75
C ALA A 70 -6.05 -2.37 29.26
N THR A 71 -5.35 -1.61 28.42
CA THR A 71 -5.04 -2.03 27.05
C THR A 71 -3.54 -2.27 26.98
N MET A 72 -3.14 -3.49 26.63
CA MET A 72 -1.73 -3.83 26.45
C MET A 72 -1.40 -3.85 24.96
N VAL A 73 -0.19 -3.45 24.61
CA VAL A 73 0.37 -3.48 23.26
C VAL A 73 1.71 -4.20 23.29
N VAL A 74 2.03 -4.94 22.22
CA VAL A 74 3.32 -5.60 22.01
C VAL A 74 4.00 -5.05 20.76
N ASP A 75 5.28 -4.70 20.88
CA ASP A 75 6.12 -4.31 19.73
C ASP A 75 6.49 -5.56 18.91
N THR A 76 5.87 -5.71 17.74
CA THR A 76 6.07 -6.89 16.89
C THR A 76 7.40 -6.89 16.15
N HIS A 77 8.09 -5.74 16.07
CA HIS A 77 9.45 -5.65 15.54
C HIS A 77 10.48 -6.07 16.58
N ALA A 78 10.31 -5.64 17.84
CA ALA A 78 11.14 -6.10 18.94
C ALA A 78 11.00 -7.63 19.12
N ALA A 79 9.77 -8.15 19.09
CA ALA A 79 9.49 -9.58 19.10
C ALA A 79 10.13 -10.30 17.90
N TYR A 80 10.04 -9.75 16.68
CA TYR A 80 10.73 -10.30 15.51
C TYR A 80 12.25 -10.41 15.72
N ASN A 81 12.89 -9.37 16.25
CA ASN A 81 14.33 -9.34 16.48
C ASN A 81 14.79 -10.36 17.55
N ARG A 82 13.87 -10.85 18.38
CA ARG A 82 14.15 -11.87 19.41
C ARG A 82 14.20 -13.29 18.85
N LEU A 83 13.58 -13.53 17.69
CA LEU A 83 13.57 -14.82 17.01
C LEU A 83 14.97 -15.24 16.56
N SER A 84 15.20 -16.56 16.44
CA SER A 84 16.42 -17.06 15.80
C SER A 84 16.44 -16.69 14.31
N LYS A 85 17.64 -16.59 13.72
CA LYS A 85 17.77 -16.29 12.29
C LYS A 85 17.06 -17.33 11.41
N ASP A 86 17.22 -18.61 11.75
CA ASP A 86 16.57 -19.70 11.03
C ASP A 86 15.04 -19.56 11.05
N LEU A 87 14.46 -19.14 12.19
CA LEU A 87 13.03 -18.90 12.31
C LEU A 87 12.59 -17.65 11.54
N GLN A 88 13.40 -16.58 11.52
CA GLN A 88 13.15 -15.41 10.68
C GLN A 88 13.11 -15.77 9.19
N GLU A 89 14.12 -16.49 8.70
CA GLU A 89 14.23 -16.93 7.30
C GLU A 89 13.07 -17.83 6.87
N LEU A 90 12.61 -18.68 7.80
CA LEU A 90 11.43 -19.51 7.59
C LEU A 90 10.17 -18.65 7.45
N LEU A 91 9.95 -17.71 8.38
CA LEU A 91 8.78 -16.85 8.40
C LEU A 91 8.69 -15.91 7.19
N HIS A 92 9.81 -15.51 6.58
CA HIS A 92 9.82 -14.74 5.33
C HIS A 92 9.15 -15.48 4.17
N GLN A 93 9.02 -16.81 4.26
CA GLN A 93 8.42 -17.68 3.25
C GLN A 93 7.01 -18.18 3.64
N MET A 94 6.47 -17.69 4.77
CA MET A 94 5.20 -18.16 5.31
C MET A 94 4.10 -17.13 5.18
N THR A 95 2.87 -17.63 5.07
CA THR A 95 1.63 -16.87 4.95
C THR A 95 0.66 -17.34 6.03
N GLY A 96 0.02 -16.40 6.73
CA GLY A 96 -1.05 -16.66 7.68
C GLY A 96 -2.41 -16.39 7.04
N HIS A 97 -3.31 -17.37 7.15
CA HIS A 97 -4.70 -17.20 6.80
C HIS A 97 -5.45 -16.61 8.00
N ASN A 98 -6.04 -15.43 7.81
CA ASN A 98 -6.77 -14.73 8.86
C ASN A 98 -8.27 -14.80 8.59
N ASP A 99 -9.04 -15.11 9.62
CA ASP A 99 -10.49 -15.26 9.49
C ASP A 99 -11.22 -14.61 10.68
N LEU A 100 -12.23 -13.79 10.37
CA LEU A 100 -13.03 -13.07 11.35
C LEU A 100 -13.82 -14.02 12.26
N GLU A 101 -14.47 -15.04 11.68
CA GLU A 101 -15.32 -15.98 12.40
C GLU A 101 -14.48 -16.79 13.38
N VAL A 102 -13.30 -17.27 12.95
CA VAL A 102 -12.36 -17.99 13.81
C VAL A 102 -11.92 -17.14 14.99
N GLY A 103 -11.50 -15.89 14.75
CA GLY A 103 -11.06 -15.00 15.82
C GLY A 103 -12.16 -14.74 16.85
N TYR A 104 -13.36 -14.38 16.40
CA TYR A 104 -14.48 -14.16 17.33
C TYR A 104 -14.90 -15.44 18.05
N ALA A 105 -14.83 -16.60 17.41
CA ALA A 105 -15.09 -17.88 18.08
C ALA A 105 -14.10 -18.18 19.22
N ARG A 106 -12.82 -17.76 19.09
CA ARG A 106 -11.78 -17.97 20.12
C ARG A 106 -11.95 -17.07 21.35
N VAL A 107 -12.43 -15.84 21.15
CA VAL A 107 -12.65 -14.89 22.26
C VAL A 107 -14.06 -14.97 22.87
N ASN A 108 -15.02 -15.59 22.18
CA ASN A 108 -16.37 -15.79 22.70
C ASN A 108 -16.37 -16.63 23.99
N ARG A 109 -16.86 -16.05 25.09
CA ARG A 109 -16.94 -16.76 26.37
C ARG A 109 -17.94 -17.93 26.30
N PRO A 110 -17.58 -19.14 26.77
CA PRO A 110 -18.44 -20.33 26.68
C PRO A 110 -19.80 -20.21 27.40
N ASP A 111 -19.91 -19.36 28.42
CA ASP A 111 -21.08 -19.13 29.26
C ASP A 111 -22.11 -18.15 28.66
N THR A 112 -21.75 -17.41 27.61
CA THR A 112 -22.67 -16.48 26.93
C THR A 112 -23.45 -17.13 25.79
N ARG A 113 -23.27 -18.43 25.52
CA ARG A 113 -23.88 -19.15 24.39
C ARG A 113 -25.42 -19.22 24.46
N SER A 114 -26.03 -18.93 25.60
CA SER A 114 -27.47 -19.12 25.83
C SER A 114 -28.12 -18.02 26.67
N SER A 115 -28.19 -16.78 26.17
CA SER A 115 -29.30 -15.85 26.43
C SER A 115 -28.94 -14.44 25.95
N ASN A 116 -29.37 -14.07 24.75
CA ASN A 116 -29.53 -12.65 24.43
C ASN A 116 -30.94 -12.43 23.85
N PRO A 117 -31.87 -11.81 24.59
CA PRO A 117 -33.21 -11.50 24.09
C PRO A 117 -33.24 -10.31 23.11
N ASP A 118 -32.16 -9.51 23.02
CA ASP A 118 -32.17 -8.18 22.39
C ASP A 118 -31.46 -8.10 21.03
N GLY A 119 -31.43 -9.19 20.25
CA GLY A 119 -31.22 -9.08 18.79
C GLY A 119 -29.79 -8.86 18.28
N TYR A 120 -28.75 -9.08 19.10
CA TYR A 120 -27.38 -9.23 18.56
C TYR A 120 -27.32 -10.51 17.73
N ASN A 121 -27.34 -10.36 16.41
CA ASN A 121 -27.36 -11.46 15.46
C ASN A 121 -25.98 -12.12 15.45
N ARG A 122 -25.77 -13.11 16.32
CA ARG A 122 -24.54 -13.92 16.45
C ARG A 122 -24.45 -15.04 15.40
N ASP A 123 -24.99 -14.78 14.23
CA ASP A 123 -24.99 -15.77 13.15
C ASP A 123 -23.71 -15.61 12.33
N SER A 124 -22.66 -16.29 12.76
CA SER A 124 -21.34 -16.26 12.11
C SER A 124 -21.38 -16.85 10.70
N SER A 125 -22.40 -17.66 10.36
CA SER A 125 -22.58 -18.21 9.01
C SER A 125 -22.93 -17.18 7.94
N LYS A 126 -23.06 -15.89 8.30
CA LYS A 126 -23.32 -14.78 7.36
C LYS A 126 -22.06 -14.13 6.79
N TYR A 127 -20.88 -14.45 7.31
CA TYR A 127 -19.63 -13.76 6.99
C TYR A 127 -18.70 -14.58 6.07
N GLY A 128 -19.19 -15.67 5.47
CA GLY A 128 -18.38 -16.56 4.64
C GLY A 128 -17.76 -15.87 3.42
N GLY A 129 -16.45 -16.01 3.25
CA GLY A 129 -15.68 -15.68 2.03
C GLY A 129 -15.22 -14.22 1.90
N GLU A 130 -15.95 -13.24 2.42
CA GLU A 130 -15.60 -11.80 2.32
C GLU A 130 -14.75 -11.29 3.51
N TYR A 131 -14.69 -12.07 4.59
CA TYR A 131 -14.06 -11.70 5.87
C TYR A 131 -12.90 -12.63 6.25
N SER A 132 -12.15 -13.07 5.24
CA SER A 132 -10.86 -13.73 5.42
C SER A 132 -9.83 -13.20 4.44
N ALA A 133 -8.56 -13.23 4.84
CA ALA A 133 -7.45 -12.75 4.04
C ALA A 133 -6.14 -13.47 4.39
N ASP A 134 -5.35 -13.75 3.36
CA ASP A 134 -4.01 -14.29 3.50
C ASP A 134 -3.00 -13.15 3.53
N HIS A 135 -2.13 -13.14 4.55
CA HIS A 135 -1.07 -12.14 4.71
C HIS A 135 0.28 -12.80 4.97
N PRO A 136 1.40 -12.19 4.54
CA PRO A 136 2.74 -12.65 4.91
C PRO A 136 2.90 -12.74 6.43
N ALA A 137 3.60 -13.77 6.92
CA ALA A 137 3.81 -13.94 8.35
C ALA A 137 4.68 -12.84 8.96
N VAL A 138 5.60 -12.30 8.15
CA VAL A 138 6.38 -11.10 8.46
C VAL A 138 6.20 -10.08 7.35
N ILE A 139 5.78 -8.87 7.72
CA ILE A 139 5.55 -7.77 6.79
C ILE A 139 6.64 -6.70 6.92
N ALA A 140 6.83 -5.94 5.85
CA ALA A 140 7.63 -4.72 5.89
C ALA A 140 6.72 -3.53 6.20
N HIS A 141 7.02 -2.80 7.27
CA HIS A 141 6.27 -1.60 7.63
C HIS A 141 6.40 -0.51 6.55
N TYR A 142 5.28 0.03 6.07
CA TYR A 142 5.27 0.92 4.89
C TYR A 142 6.14 2.18 5.06
N VAL A 143 6.22 2.71 6.28
CA VAL A 143 6.95 3.96 6.56
C VAL A 143 8.42 3.68 6.89
N THR A 144 8.71 2.62 7.63
CA THR A 144 10.05 2.40 8.24
C THR A 144 10.85 1.29 7.57
N GLY A 145 10.22 0.50 6.70
CA GLY A 145 10.82 -0.70 6.09
C GLY A 145 11.10 -1.83 7.07
N ARG A 146 10.85 -1.66 8.37
CA ARG A 146 11.22 -2.65 9.40
C ARG A 146 10.36 -3.93 9.26
N PRO A 147 10.91 -5.10 9.61
CA PRO A 147 10.15 -6.34 9.70
C PRO A 147 9.27 -6.35 10.94
N HIS A 148 8.01 -6.77 10.79
CA HIS A 148 7.05 -6.96 11.88
C HIS A 148 6.36 -8.31 11.75
N ILE A 149 6.21 -9.04 12.87
CA ILE A 149 5.36 -10.24 12.94
C ILE A 149 3.91 -9.81 12.73
N PHE A 150 3.23 -10.41 11.74
CA PHE A 150 1.86 -10.04 11.36
C PHE A 150 0.83 -11.15 11.53
N ILE A 151 1.28 -12.38 11.76
CA ILE A 151 0.44 -13.46 12.28
C ILE A 151 0.11 -13.23 13.76
N ASN A 152 -1.08 -13.63 14.19
CA ASN A 152 -1.56 -13.37 15.54
C ASN A 152 -2.49 -14.48 16.08
N PRO A 153 -2.45 -14.77 17.40
CA PRO A 153 -3.21 -15.87 18.01
C PRO A 153 -4.73 -15.71 17.94
N ASN A 154 -5.24 -14.50 17.71
CA ASN A 154 -6.67 -14.30 17.58
C ASN A 154 -7.19 -14.69 16.19
N PHE A 155 -6.80 -13.95 15.14
CA PHE A 155 -7.40 -14.08 13.81
C PHE A 155 -6.70 -15.07 12.90
N THR A 156 -5.41 -15.38 13.12
CA THR A 156 -4.70 -16.35 12.27
C THR A 156 -5.22 -17.76 12.55
N GLU A 157 -5.97 -18.31 11.61
CA GLU A 157 -6.51 -19.66 11.69
C GLU A 157 -5.42 -20.71 11.51
N ARG A 158 -4.60 -20.53 10.47
CA ARG A 158 -3.52 -21.43 10.07
C ARG A 158 -2.39 -20.66 9.40
N ILE A 159 -1.18 -21.21 9.46
CA ILE A 159 -0.05 -20.72 8.67
C ILE A 159 0.45 -21.81 7.70
N SER A 160 1.01 -21.38 6.57
CA SER A 160 1.52 -22.28 5.54
C SER A 160 2.70 -21.66 4.80
N GLY A 161 3.55 -22.48 4.20
CA GLY A 161 4.72 -22.02 3.44
C GLY A 161 5.97 -22.84 3.73
N ALA A 162 7.10 -22.41 3.15
CA ALA A 162 8.42 -22.99 3.36
C ALA A 162 8.57 -24.52 3.15
N GLY A 163 7.61 -25.16 2.47
CA GLY A 163 7.60 -26.62 2.24
C GLY A 163 7.30 -27.46 3.49
N LEU A 164 6.76 -26.85 4.55
CA LEU A 164 6.44 -27.52 5.81
C LEU A 164 5.08 -28.23 5.77
N SER A 165 4.95 -29.28 6.58
CA SER A 165 3.67 -29.89 6.91
C SER A 165 2.85 -29.00 7.83
N GLU A 166 1.53 -29.22 7.88
CA GLU A 166 0.62 -28.47 8.78
C GLU A 166 1.06 -28.53 10.24
N LYS A 167 1.56 -29.68 10.69
CA LYS A 167 2.06 -29.84 12.06
C LYS A 167 3.30 -28.98 12.32
N GLU A 168 4.26 -28.97 11.40
CA GLU A 168 5.47 -28.14 11.51
C GLU A 168 5.12 -26.65 11.45
N CYS A 169 4.17 -26.27 10.59
CA CYS A 169 3.60 -24.92 10.57
C CYS A 169 2.99 -24.53 11.92
N GLN A 170 2.25 -25.43 12.57
CA GLN A 170 1.69 -25.16 13.90
C GLN A 170 2.78 -24.98 14.95
N GLU A 171 3.82 -25.81 14.95
CA GLU A 171 4.96 -25.68 15.88
C GLU A 171 5.67 -24.32 15.72
N VAL A 172 5.82 -23.84 14.48
CA VAL A 172 6.34 -22.50 14.17
C VAL A 172 5.42 -21.39 14.69
N PHE A 173 4.11 -21.54 14.49
CA PHE A 173 3.12 -20.57 14.96
C PHE A 173 3.14 -20.44 16.49
N ASP A 174 3.22 -21.57 17.19
CA ASP A 174 3.24 -21.63 18.65
C ASP A 174 4.51 -20.93 19.20
N GLU A 175 5.68 -21.16 18.59
CA GLU A 175 6.92 -20.48 18.98
C GLU A 175 6.83 -18.96 18.79
N VAL A 176 6.24 -18.49 17.69
CA VAL A 176 6.00 -17.06 17.46
C VAL A 176 5.04 -16.48 18.50
N CYS A 177 3.96 -17.19 18.82
CA CYS A 177 3.02 -16.76 19.85
C CYS A 177 3.68 -16.67 21.23
N ASN A 178 4.56 -17.62 21.58
CA ASN A 178 5.31 -17.58 22.83
C ASN A 178 6.20 -16.34 22.94
N VAL A 179 6.82 -15.90 21.83
CA VAL A 179 7.65 -14.68 21.81
C VAL A 179 6.80 -13.42 21.89
N LEU A 180 5.62 -13.40 21.27
CA LEU A 180 4.66 -12.29 21.41
C LEU A 180 4.17 -12.13 22.86
N ASP A 181 4.10 -13.22 23.62
CA ASP A 181 3.71 -13.21 25.04
C ASP A 181 4.83 -12.78 26.01
N ASP A 182 6.05 -12.53 25.52
CA ASP A 182 7.17 -12.08 26.36
C ASP A 182 6.93 -10.65 26.88
N PRO A 183 6.80 -10.45 28.21
CA PRO A 183 6.54 -9.13 28.80
C PRO A 183 7.61 -8.07 28.52
N GLU A 184 8.82 -8.46 28.11
CA GLU A 184 9.88 -7.52 27.73
C GLU A 184 9.45 -6.57 26.60
N PHE A 185 8.53 -7.01 25.73
CA PHE A 185 8.06 -6.25 24.58
C PHE A 185 6.72 -5.53 24.80
N HIS A 186 6.16 -5.61 26.01
CA HIS A 186 4.82 -5.12 26.30
C HIS A 186 4.83 -3.70 26.87
N CYS A 187 3.84 -2.91 26.47
CA CYS A 187 3.46 -1.67 27.15
C CYS A 187 1.98 -1.75 27.53
N ALA A 188 1.61 -1.16 28.68
CA ALA A 188 0.24 -1.18 29.17
C ALA A 188 -0.26 0.25 29.41
N VAL A 189 -1.42 0.56 28.83
CA VAL A 189 -2.19 1.75 29.16
C VAL A 189 -3.20 1.37 30.22
N LYS A 190 -2.91 1.79 31.46
CA LYS A 190 -3.83 1.65 32.58
C LYS A 190 -4.79 2.83 32.59
N TRP A 191 -6.02 2.59 32.16
CA TRP A 191 -7.01 3.65 31.98
C TRP A 191 -7.39 4.40 33.25
N GLN A 192 -7.19 3.82 34.44
CA GLN A 192 -7.39 4.50 35.73
C GLN A 192 -6.30 5.56 36.02
N GLU A 193 -5.12 5.42 35.41
CA GLU A 193 -3.95 6.27 35.69
C GLU A 193 -3.83 7.44 34.69
N VAL A 194 -4.67 7.48 33.66
CA VAL A 194 -4.70 8.54 32.64
C VAL A 194 -5.90 9.47 32.83
N GLU A 195 -5.78 10.70 32.35
CA GLU A 195 -6.86 11.69 32.43
C GLU A 195 -8.08 11.23 31.61
N SER A 196 -9.28 11.49 32.12
CA SER A 196 -10.52 11.18 31.40
C SER A 196 -10.55 11.91 30.04
N GLY A 197 -10.92 11.19 28.99
CA GLY A 197 -10.85 11.71 27.62
C GLY A 197 -9.48 11.55 26.95
N SER A 198 -8.48 10.95 27.61
CA SER A 198 -7.24 10.54 26.95
C SER A 198 -7.52 9.55 25.82
N ILE A 199 -6.77 9.70 24.73
CA ILE A 199 -6.89 8.85 23.54
C ILE A 199 -5.57 8.11 23.34
N LEU A 200 -5.65 6.78 23.33
CA LEU A 200 -4.56 5.93 22.87
C LEU A 200 -4.63 5.85 21.34
N VAL A 201 -3.50 6.12 20.68
CA VAL A 201 -3.33 5.91 19.24
C VAL A 201 -2.21 4.90 19.05
N TRP A 202 -2.42 3.88 18.23
CA TRP A 202 -1.38 2.91 17.88
C TRP A 202 -1.27 2.67 16.38
N ASP A 203 -0.06 2.27 15.99
CA ASP A 203 0.27 1.78 14.66
C ASP A 203 -0.20 0.32 14.53
N ASN A 204 -1.22 0.08 13.71
CA ASN A 204 -1.85 -1.24 13.63
C ASN A 204 -1.05 -2.25 12.81
N LEU A 205 -0.02 -1.81 12.07
CA LEU A 205 0.95 -2.68 11.43
C LEU A 205 2.13 -2.99 12.34
N GLY A 206 2.49 -2.02 13.19
CA GLY A 206 3.66 -2.06 14.05
C GLY A 206 3.47 -2.78 15.38
N VAL A 207 2.22 -2.89 15.87
CA VAL A 207 1.91 -3.53 17.15
C VAL A 207 0.75 -4.52 17.05
N GLN A 208 0.72 -5.48 17.98
CA GLN A 208 -0.50 -6.19 18.36
C GLN A 208 -0.98 -5.69 19.73
N HIS A 209 -2.24 -5.93 20.06
CA HIS A 209 -2.82 -5.48 21.32
C HIS A 209 -3.80 -6.49 21.92
N ILE A 210 -4.02 -6.36 23.24
CA ILE A 210 -5.01 -7.12 24.01
C ILE A 210 -5.76 -6.24 25.00
N ALA A 211 -6.97 -6.68 25.35
CA ALA A 211 -7.71 -6.23 26.51
C ALA A 211 -7.76 -7.39 27.53
N PRO A 212 -6.94 -7.37 28.59
CA PRO A 212 -7.00 -8.38 29.65
C PRO A 212 -8.38 -8.39 30.31
N ALA A 213 -8.96 -9.58 30.50
CA ALA A 213 -10.26 -9.78 31.11
C ALA A 213 -10.19 -9.83 32.66
N ASP A 214 -9.56 -8.83 33.29
CA ASP A 214 -9.17 -8.83 34.72
C ASP A 214 -10.00 -7.89 35.62
N TYR A 215 -11.14 -7.41 35.13
CA TYR A 215 -11.92 -6.33 35.75
C TYR A 215 -13.36 -6.71 36.06
N GLU A 216 -13.68 -8.00 36.08
CA GLU A 216 -15.00 -8.46 36.50
C GLU A 216 -15.30 -8.10 37.95
N PRO A 217 -16.56 -7.77 38.29
CA PRO A 217 -17.75 -7.74 37.41
C PRO A 217 -18.04 -6.36 36.79
N HIS A 218 -17.05 -5.47 36.71
CA HIS A 218 -17.26 -4.08 36.36
C HIS A 218 -17.43 -3.88 34.85
N PHE A 219 -18.47 -3.15 34.46
CA PHE A 219 -18.70 -2.76 33.07
C PHE A 219 -17.60 -1.83 32.57
N ARG A 220 -17.17 -2.05 31.32
CA ARG A 220 -16.22 -1.21 30.60
C ARG A 220 -16.81 -0.83 29.24
N LEU A 221 -16.63 0.43 28.85
CA LEU A 221 -17.03 0.92 27.54
C LEU A 221 -15.93 1.78 26.96
N MET A 222 -15.47 1.39 25.78
CA MET A 222 -14.50 2.15 25.01
C MET A 222 -15.12 2.66 23.71
N HIS A 223 -14.69 3.84 23.29
CA HIS A 223 -14.99 4.37 21.97
C HIS A 223 -13.77 4.16 21.08
N ARG A 224 -13.96 3.49 19.94
CA ARG A 224 -12.88 3.18 19.00
C ARG A 224 -13.16 3.80 17.63
N CYS A 225 -12.15 4.39 17.04
CA CYS A 225 -12.11 4.67 15.61
C CYS A 225 -10.93 3.91 15.01
N VAL A 226 -11.11 3.43 13.78
CA VAL A 226 -10.07 2.69 13.08
C VAL A 226 -9.92 3.28 11.68
N THR A 227 -8.70 3.55 11.24
CA THR A 227 -8.46 4.09 9.89
C THR A 227 -8.27 2.96 8.88
N LEU A 228 -8.67 3.20 7.63
CA LEU A 228 -8.45 2.26 6.53
C LEU A 228 -6.96 2.21 6.16
N GLY A 229 -6.47 1.02 5.85
CA GLY A 229 -5.14 0.85 5.26
C GLY A 229 -5.06 1.37 3.83
N SER A 230 -3.86 1.81 3.43
CA SER A 230 -3.57 2.28 2.07
C SER A 230 -3.26 1.16 1.06
N GLY A 231 -3.22 -0.10 1.51
CA GLY A 231 -2.98 -1.27 0.65
C GLY A 231 -2.79 -2.57 1.44
N SER A 232 -2.55 -3.66 0.72
CA SER A 232 -2.32 -4.99 1.28
C SER A 232 -0.93 -5.07 1.92
N PRO A 233 -0.77 -5.74 3.09
CA PRO A 233 0.53 -5.93 3.73
C PRO A 233 1.53 -6.63 2.82
N ARG A 234 2.70 -6.01 2.66
CA ARG A 234 3.79 -6.52 1.82
C ARG A 234 4.71 -7.43 2.63
N ALA A 235 5.10 -8.56 2.04
CA ALA A 235 6.08 -9.46 2.65
C ALA A 235 7.42 -8.75 2.86
N PHE A 236 8.01 -8.94 4.04
CA PHE A 236 9.36 -8.46 4.30
C PHE A 236 10.37 -9.27 3.50
N LYS A 237 11.26 -8.57 2.80
CA LYS A 237 12.36 -9.16 2.02
C LYS A 237 13.68 -8.56 2.53
N PRO A 238 14.50 -9.31 3.28
CA PRO A 238 15.73 -8.79 3.87
C PRO A 238 16.63 -8.04 2.90
N ASP A 239 16.84 -8.57 1.69
CA ASP A 239 17.70 -7.96 0.67
C ASP A 239 17.18 -6.59 0.18
N LEU A 240 15.87 -6.38 0.25
CA LEU A 240 15.21 -5.12 -0.10
C LEU A 240 15.12 -4.16 1.08
N ASP A 241 14.75 -4.69 2.24
CA ASP A 241 14.19 -3.90 3.33
C ASP A 241 15.19 -3.64 4.47
N SER A 242 16.29 -4.41 4.56
CA SER A 242 17.26 -4.32 5.66
C SER A 242 18.31 -3.20 5.53
N GLY A 243 18.24 -2.34 4.50
CA GLY A 243 19.10 -1.15 4.41
C GLY A 243 19.64 -0.77 3.03
N ALA A 244 19.38 -1.55 1.97
CA ALA A 244 19.66 -1.10 0.60
C ALA A 244 18.62 -0.08 0.10
N CYS A 245 17.40 -0.12 0.64
CA CYS A 245 16.27 0.69 0.19
C CYS A 245 15.36 1.04 1.40
N PRO A 246 15.72 2.02 2.26
CA PRO A 246 15.29 2.02 3.65
C PRO A 246 13.81 2.27 3.96
N ASN A 247 12.92 2.61 3.03
CA ASN A 247 11.56 3.00 3.39
C ASN A 247 10.61 2.87 2.18
N GLY A 248 9.95 1.74 1.92
CA GLY A 248 8.96 1.59 0.82
C GLY A 248 9.47 2.01 -0.58
N TRP A 249 8.67 1.87 -1.65
CA TRP A 249 9.07 2.50 -2.92
C TRP A 249 8.95 4.02 -2.81
N GLY A 250 7.89 4.52 -2.15
CA GLY A 250 7.66 5.96 -2.00
C GLY A 250 8.75 6.72 -1.25
N LEU A 251 9.18 6.25 -0.09
CA LEU A 251 10.21 6.91 0.71
C LEU A 251 11.63 6.53 0.25
N TYR A 252 11.86 5.38 -0.40
CA TYR A 252 13.09 5.08 -1.13
C TYR A 252 13.26 5.98 -2.34
N VAL A 253 12.22 6.19 -3.12
CA VAL A 253 12.21 7.16 -4.21
C VAL A 253 12.50 8.55 -3.63
N ARG A 254 11.83 8.99 -2.55
CA ARG A 254 12.12 10.30 -1.92
C ARG A 254 13.56 10.42 -1.42
N SER A 255 14.10 9.42 -0.71
CA SER A 255 15.49 9.39 -0.21
C SER A 255 16.51 9.24 -1.34
N ALA A 256 16.22 8.35 -2.28
CA ALA A 256 16.80 8.15 -3.60
C ALA A 256 17.07 9.47 -4.30
N TYR A 257 15.98 10.20 -4.48
CA TYR A 257 15.87 11.44 -5.23
C TYR A 257 16.60 12.58 -4.51
N ALA A 258 16.50 12.64 -3.18
CA ALA A 258 17.21 13.59 -2.35
C ALA A 258 18.73 13.34 -2.29
N LYS A 259 19.19 12.08 -2.25
CA LYS A 259 20.62 11.71 -2.22
C LYS A 259 21.28 11.85 -3.59
N ALA A 260 20.56 11.53 -4.67
CA ALA A 260 21.10 11.59 -6.01
C ALA A 260 21.44 13.03 -6.43
N GLY A 261 20.64 14.03 -6.05
CA GLY A 261 20.84 15.41 -6.53
C GLY A 261 20.86 15.42 -8.06
N PHE A 262 19.73 15.02 -8.64
CA PHE A 262 19.63 14.47 -9.99
C PHE A 262 20.30 15.30 -11.09
N CYS A 263 21.42 14.77 -11.55
CA CYS A 263 21.87 14.93 -12.93
C CYS A 263 21.60 13.60 -13.67
N SER A 264 21.48 13.66 -15.00
CA SER A 264 21.11 12.52 -15.85
C SER A 264 21.88 11.23 -15.51
N LYS A 265 23.21 11.32 -15.36
CA LYS A 265 24.07 10.17 -15.05
C LYS A 265 23.71 9.45 -13.75
N LYS A 266 23.49 10.19 -12.65
CA LYS A 266 23.17 9.57 -11.35
C LYS A 266 21.81 8.88 -11.32
N SER A 267 20.88 9.35 -12.16
CA SER A 267 19.56 8.74 -12.31
C SER A 267 19.69 7.38 -13.01
N VAL A 268 20.49 7.31 -14.07
CA VAL A 268 20.79 6.06 -14.79
C VAL A 268 21.52 5.07 -13.88
N ASP A 269 22.52 5.55 -13.15
CA ASP A 269 23.14 4.96 -11.95
C ASP A 269 22.18 4.08 -11.14
N PHE A 270 21.25 4.81 -10.52
CA PHE A 270 20.23 4.30 -9.63
C PHE A 270 19.30 3.26 -10.27
N TYR A 271 18.84 3.52 -11.49
CA TYR A 271 17.92 2.59 -12.16
C TYR A 271 18.61 1.31 -12.61
N ASN A 272 19.90 1.36 -12.96
CA ASN A 272 20.67 0.15 -13.22
C ASN A 272 20.79 -0.73 -11.97
N ASP A 273 21.10 -0.11 -10.83
CA ASP A 273 21.27 -0.84 -9.56
C ASP A 273 19.97 -1.46 -9.04
N THR A 274 18.83 -0.85 -9.36
CA THR A 274 17.51 -1.25 -8.83
C THR A 274 16.66 -2.10 -9.78
N ALA A 275 17.10 -2.29 -11.02
CA ALA A 275 16.27 -2.84 -12.09
C ALA A 275 15.60 -4.18 -11.74
N LYS A 276 16.36 -5.13 -11.17
CA LYS A 276 15.85 -6.46 -10.78
C LYS A 276 14.70 -6.43 -9.78
N LEU A 277 14.57 -5.33 -9.05
CA LEU A 277 13.64 -5.16 -7.94
C LEU A 277 12.55 -4.15 -8.29
N TYR A 278 12.74 -3.39 -9.38
CA TYR A 278 11.85 -2.32 -9.80
C TYR A 278 10.41 -2.82 -9.98
N ASP A 279 10.24 -4.04 -10.51
CA ASP A 279 8.91 -4.56 -10.80
C ASP A 279 8.09 -4.87 -9.56
N GLU A 280 8.76 -5.37 -8.52
CA GLU A 280 8.20 -5.62 -7.20
C GLU A 280 7.92 -4.32 -6.45
N LEU A 281 8.83 -3.34 -6.54
CA LEU A 281 8.73 -2.06 -5.83
C LEU A 281 7.67 -1.14 -6.44
N ALA A 282 7.61 -1.04 -7.77
CA ALA A 282 6.64 -0.25 -8.51
C ALA A 282 5.43 -1.09 -8.94
N HIS A 283 4.94 -1.99 -8.07
CA HIS A 283 3.86 -2.93 -8.36
C HIS A 283 2.64 -2.22 -8.98
N PRO A 284 1.89 -2.84 -9.93
CA PRO A 284 0.74 -2.19 -10.58
C PRO A 284 -0.35 -1.70 -9.61
N GLU A 285 -0.46 -2.28 -8.42
CA GLU A 285 -1.37 -1.80 -7.38
C GLU A 285 -0.85 -0.54 -6.66
N VAL A 286 0.46 -0.31 -6.66
CA VAL A 286 1.11 0.85 -6.04
C VAL A 286 1.27 1.97 -7.06
N TRP A 287 1.83 1.69 -8.24
CA TRP A 287 2.11 2.67 -9.31
C TRP A 287 1.15 2.52 -10.48
N LEU A 288 0.13 3.38 -10.52
CA LEU A 288 -0.96 3.36 -11.50
C LEU A 288 -0.60 4.06 -12.83
N GLY A 289 0.54 4.72 -12.91
CA GLY A 289 0.96 5.52 -14.06
C GLY A 289 0.85 4.79 -15.42
N PRO A 290 1.43 3.58 -15.58
CA PRO A 290 1.36 2.82 -16.84
C PRO A 290 -0.07 2.55 -17.29
N GLU A 291 -0.94 2.11 -16.39
CA GLU A 291 -2.35 1.83 -16.70
C GLU A 291 -3.07 3.10 -17.16
N VAL A 292 -2.97 4.17 -16.36
CA VAL A 292 -3.65 5.44 -16.66
C VAL A 292 -3.17 6.02 -17.98
N VAL A 293 -1.86 6.11 -18.21
CA VAL A 293 -1.32 6.68 -19.47
C VAL A 293 -1.75 5.83 -20.67
N SER A 294 -1.71 4.50 -20.58
CA SER A 294 -2.13 3.61 -21.67
C SER A 294 -3.63 3.76 -22.03
N GLU A 295 -4.49 3.99 -21.03
CA GLU A 295 -5.91 4.24 -21.23
C GLU A 295 -6.17 5.55 -21.98
N TYR A 296 -5.42 6.60 -21.66
CA TYR A 296 -5.49 7.85 -22.42
C TYR A 296 -4.89 7.70 -23.82
N ALA A 297 -3.80 6.94 -23.98
CA ALA A 297 -3.23 6.66 -25.31
C ALA A 297 -4.28 6.00 -26.23
N LYS A 298 -5.00 4.99 -25.70
CA LYS A 298 -6.12 4.34 -26.42
C LYS A 298 -7.21 5.33 -26.82
N ARG A 299 -7.62 6.23 -25.92
CA ARG A 299 -8.64 7.25 -26.21
C ARG A 299 -8.20 8.22 -27.31
N VAL A 300 -6.92 8.58 -27.32
CA VAL A 300 -6.36 9.50 -28.31
C VAL A 300 -6.24 8.83 -29.68
N ALA A 301 -5.83 7.56 -29.74
CA ALA A 301 -5.75 6.81 -31.01
C ALA A 301 -7.13 6.55 -31.64
N SER A 302 -8.19 6.46 -30.83
CA SER A 302 -9.61 6.29 -31.18
C SER A 302 -9.98 5.00 -31.94
N GLN A 303 -9.31 4.63 -33.05
CA GLN A 303 -9.61 3.43 -33.84
C GLN A 303 -8.40 2.78 -34.55
N GLU A 304 -7.25 3.46 -34.70
CA GLU A 304 -6.10 2.99 -35.53
C GLU A 304 -4.89 2.50 -34.70
N MET A 305 -5.12 1.77 -33.61
CA MET A 305 -4.05 1.40 -32.65
C MET A 305 -2.99 0.46 -33.22
N GLN A 306 -3.36 -0.44 -34.14
CA GLN A 306 -2.43 -1.43 -34.70
C GLN A 306 -1.44 -0.83 -35.70
N SER A 307 -1.84 0.23 -36.40
CA SER A 307 -0.98 0.95 -37.36
C SER A 307 -0.21 2.08 -36.70
N ALA A 308 -0.71 2.65 -35.60
CA ALA A 308 -0.06 3.73 -34.87
C ALA A 308 1.34 3.33 -34.41
N ARG A 309 2.32 4.16 -34.76
CA ARG A 309 3.71 4.06 -34.31
C ARG A 309 3.87 4.87 -33.04
N ILE A 310 4.23 4.18 -31.97
CA ILE A 310 4.32 4.72 -30.62
C ILE A 310 5.78 4.68 -30.15
N LEU A 311 6.20 5.71 -29.42
CA LEU A 311 7.45 5.71 -28.67
C LEU A 311 7.17 5.75 -27.16
N ASP A 312 7.60 4.75 -26.41
CA ASP A 312 7.64 4.77 -24.94
C ASP A 312 8.94 5.43 -24.46
N PHE A 313 8.85 6.67 -23.98
CA PHE A 313 9.98 7.47 -23.55
C PHE A 313 10.24 7.31 -22.04
N GLY A 314 11.39 6.71 -21.73
CA GLY A 314 11.74 6.25 -20.39
C GLY A 314 10.98 4.97 -20.04
N ALA A 315 11.15 3.95 -20.89
CA ALA A 315 10.38 2.72 -20.89
C ALA A 315 10.59 1.85 -19.64
N GLY A 316 11.69 2.05 -18.90
CA GLY A 316 12.05 1.26 -17.73
C GLY A 316 12.04 -0.24 -18.02
N THR A 317 11.36 -1.00 -17.15
CA THR A 317 11.18 -2.45 -17.27
C THR A 317 10.07 -2.88 -18.24
N GLY A 318 9.49 -1.93 -18.98
CA GLY A 318 8.51 -2.26 -20.02
C GLY A 318 7.04 -2.19 -19.61
N LYS A 319 6.75 -1.76 -18.37
CA LYS A 319 5.38 -1.77 -17.82
C LYS A 319 4.38 -1.00 -18.67
N LEU A 320 4.73 0.17 -19.18
CA LEU A 320 3.82 0.96 -20.04
C LEU A 320 3.67 0.29 -21.41
N GLY A 321 4.77 -0.15 -22.04
CA GLY A 321 4.74 -1.01 -23.24
C GLY A 321 3.76 -2.18 -23.15
N LEU A 322 3.81 -2.97 -22.06
CA LEU A 322 2.89 -4.09 -21.85
C LEU A 322 1.42 -3.64 -21.79
N ARG A 323 1.14 -2.55 -21.08
CA ARG A 323 -0.23 -1.99 -21.04
C ARG A 323 -0.70 -1.50 -22.40
N LEU A 324 0.17 -0.89 -23.20
CA LEU A 324 -0.15 -0.49 -24.56
C LEU A 324 -0.49 -1.70 -25.44
N GLN A 325 0.26 -2.80 -25.31
CA GLN A 325 -0.05 -4.04 -26.01
C GLN A 325 -1.43 -4.59 -25.62
N GLU A 326 -1.77 -4.58 -24.33
CA GLU A 326 -3.12 -4.95 -23.85
C GLU A 326 -4.21 -4.04 -24.46
N LYS A 327 -3.91 -2.77 -24.73
CA LYS A 327 -4.85 -1.84 -25.40
C LYS A 327 -4.91 -2.03 -26.91
N GLY A 328 -4.01 -2.81 -27.52
CA GLY A 328 -4.01 -3.15 -28.94
C GLY A 328 -2.95 -2.43 -29.78
N PHE A 329 -1.99 -1.73 -29.17
CA PHE A 329 -0.85 -1.15 -29.88
C PHE A 329 0.19 -2.23 -30.19
N GLN A 330 0.70 -2.26 -31.42
CA GLN A 330 1.66 -3.28 -31.88
C GLN A 330 3.01 -2.70 -32.30
N ASN A 331 3.05 -1.42 -32.67
CA ASN A 331 4.26 -0.74 -33.15
C ASN A 331 4.81 0.20 -32.08
N VAL A 332 5.37 -0.39 -31.02
CA VAL A 332 5.92 0.37 -29.90
C VAL A 332 7.44 0.25 -29.91
N ASP A 333 8.11 1.38 -30.07
CA ASP A 333 9.54 1.54 -29.83
C ASP A 333 9.76 2.07 -28.40
N ALA A 334 10.95 1.88 -27.84
CA ALA A 334 11.27 2.34 -26.47
C ALA A 334 12.58 3.09 -26.41
N VAL A 335 12.65 4.11 -25.54
CA VAL A 335 13.91 4.75 -25.11
C VAL A 335 14.09 4.51 -23.62
N GLU A 336 15.24 3.95 -23.23
CA GLU A 336 15.60 3.80 -21.82
C GLU A 336 17.14 3.79 -21.67
N PRO A 337 17.73 4.79 -21.01
CA PRO A 337 19.17 4.86 -20.80
C PRO A 337 19.72 3.86 -19.78
N ALA A 338 18.91 3.34 -18.86
CA ALA A 338 19.32 2.30 -17.91
C ALA A 338 19.25 0.91 -18.55
N GLU A 339 20.40 0.38 -18.97
CA GLU A 339 20.49 -0.94 -19.63
C GLU A 339 19.91 -2.07 -18.78
N ALA A 340 20.15 -2.09 -17.46
CA ALA A 340 19.63 -3.15 -16.61
C ALA A 340 18.09 -3.14 -16.53
N MET A 341 17.45 -1.97 -16.74
CA MET A 341 15.98 -1.86 -16.82
C MET A 341 15.47 -2.51 -18.11
N LEU A 342 16.13 -2.24 -19.24
CA LEU A 342 15.82 -2.89 -20.52
C LEU A 342 16.00 -4.40 -20.48
N GLU A 343 16.98 -4.90 -19.72
CA GLU A 343 17.18 -6.35 -19.50
C GLU A 343 16.00 -7.02 -18.78
N GLN A 344 15.18 -6.26 -18.03
CA GLN A 344 13.97 -6.79 -17.39
C GLN A 344 12.75 -6.81 -18.33
N VAL A 345 12.83 -6.13 -19.48
CA VAL A 345 11.69 -6.01 -20.40
C VAL A 345 11.34 -7.39 -20.98
N PRO A 346 10.07 -7.83 -20.88
CA PRO A 346 9.66 -9.08 -21.50
C PRO A 346 9.90 -9.08 -23.01
N ALA A 347 10.40 -10.19 -23.54
CA ALA A 347 10.69 -10.34 -24.96
C ALA A 347 9.42 -10.08 -25.81
N GLY A 348 9.56 -9.28 -26.86
CA GLY A 348 8.46 -8.92 -27.75
C GLY A 348 7.61 -7.72 -27.28
N THR A 349 7.96 -7.07 -26.17
CA THR A 349 7.27 -5.84 -25.72
C THR A 349 7.49 -4.68 -26.70
N TYR A 350 8.73 -4.50 -27.19
CA TYR A 350 9.12 -3.41 -28.07
C TYR A 350 9.70 -3.92 -29.40
N GLN A 351 9.47 -3.17 -30.49
CA GLN A 351 10.06 -3.45 -31.80
C GLN A 351 11.53 -3.01 -31.88
N ALA A 352 11.83 -1.83 -31.33
CA ALA A 352 13.18 -1.33 -31.17
C ALA A 352 13.36 -0.69 -29.80
N THR A 353 14.59 -0.77 -29.28
CA THR A 353 15.00 -0.12 -28.02
C THR A 353 16.20 0.78 -28.28
N PHE A 354 16.17 2.00 -27.74
CA PHE A 354 17.20 3.01 -27.87
C PHE A 354 17.76 3.36 -26.48
N LYS A 355 19.08 3.47 -26.36
CA LYS A 355 19.76 3.78 -25.09
C LYS A 355 19.99 5.29 -24.93
N ASP A 356 20.53 5.94 -25.96
CA ASP A 356 21.00 7.32 -25.89
C ASP A 356 20.07 8.27 -26.67
N GLY A 357 18.86 8.47 -26.14
CA GLY A 357 17.86 9.36 -26.73
C GLY A 357 17.07 8.72 -27.87
N VAL A 358 16.37 9.55 -28.65
CA VAL A 358 15.48 9.09 -29.72
C VAL A 358 16.22 9.12 -31.06
N ASP A 359 16.81 8.00 -31.45
CA ASP A 359 17.38 7.81 -32.80
C ASP A 359 16.28 7.45 -33.81
N ALA A 360 15.34 8.39 -33.98
CA ALA A 360 14.25 8.28 -34.94
C ALA A 360 14.20 9.50 -35.87
N PRO A 361 13.74 9.36 -37.12
CA PRO A 361 13.49 10.50 -38.01
C PRO A 361 12.53 11.53 -37.40
N GLU A 362 12.57 12.77 -37.90
CA GLU A 362 11.52 13.73 -37.58
C GLU A 362 10.16 13.25 -38.11
N ALA A 363 9.08 13.64 -37.42
CA ALA A 363 7.70 13.30 -37.78
C ALA A 363 7.46 11.79 -38.00
N SER A 364 8.09 10.92 -37.21
CA SER A 364 8.00 9.46 -37.37
C SER A 364 6.97 8.80 -36.47
N TYR A 365 6.54 9.43 -35.38
CA TYR A 365 5.62 8.83 -34.41
C TYR A 365 4.25 9.49 -34.42
N ASP A 366 3.19 8.66 -34.42
CA ASP A 366 1.81 9.09 -34.17
C ASP A 366 1.65 9.57 -32.72
N MET A 367 2.34 8.90 -31.80
CA MET A 367 2.29 9.24 -30.38
C MET A 367 3.60 8.95 -29.67
N ILE A 368 3.97 9.83 -28.75
CA ILE A 368 5.02 9.57 -27.76
C ILE A 368 4.36 9.51 -26.39
N VAL A 369 4.62 8.46 -25.64
CA VAL A 369 4.06 8.26 -24.29
C VAL A 369 5.18 8.22 -23.25
N SER A 370 4.89 8.63 -22.02
CA SER A 370 5.86 8.54 -20.93
C SER A 370 5.17 8.48 -19.56
N THR A 371 5.74 7.75 -18.61
CA THR A 371 5.23 7.71 -17.24
C THR A 371 6.36 7.76 -16.21
N GLY A 372 6.24 8.65 -15.23
CA GLY A 372 7.19 8.76 -14.11
C GLY A 372 8.54 9.38 -14.44
N VAL A 373 8.79 9.78 -15.68
CA VAL A 373 10.08 10.29 -16.17
C VAL A 373 10.05 11.81 -16.37
N ILE A 374 9.08 12.29 -17.16
CA ILE A 374 8.90 13.73 -17.41
C ILE A 374 8.37 14.42 -16.16
N GLY A 375 9.03 15.52 -15.77
CA GLY A 375 8.79 16.23 -14.51
C GLY A 375 9.35 15.53 -13.27
N THR A 376 10.14 14.47 -13.45
CA THR A 376 10.93 13.85 -12.39
C THR A 376 12.42 13.95 -12.71
N HIS A 377 12.81 13.45 -13.89
CA HIS A 377 14.19 13.39 -14.37
C HIS A 377 14.40 14.25 -15.63
N VAL A 378 13.33 14.42 -16.41
CA VAL A 378 13.34 15.16 -17.66
C VAL A 378 12.50 16.42 -17.52
N GLY A 379 13.12 17.57 -17.73
CA GLY A 379 12.47 18.88 -17.74
C GLY A 379 11.87 19.24 -19.11
N THR A 380 11.45 20.49 -19.25
CA THR A 380 10.83 21.04 -20.47
C THR A 380 11.70 20.90 -21.72
N GLU A 381 13.03 21.03 -21.59
CA GLU A 381 13.94 20.90 -22.75
C GLU A 381 13.94 19.51 -23.36
N GLY A 382 13.87 18.45 -22.54
CA GLY A 382 13.76 17.09 -23.07
C GLY A 382 12.44 16.86 -23.80
N VAL A 383 11.34 17.48 -23.35
CA VAL A 383 10.07 17.42 -24.09
C VAL A 383 10.19 18.15 -25.44
N LYS A 384 10.90 19.29 -25.50
CA LYS A 384 11.14 20.00 -26.76
C LYS A 384 11.96 19.18 -27.75
N GLU A 385 12.87 18.33 -27.29
CA GLU A 385 13.61 17.39 -28.17
C GLU A 385 12.70 16.30 -28.76
N LEU A 386 11.62 15.93 -28.07
CA LEU A 386 10.64 14.95 -28.54
C LEU A 386 9.66 15.54 -29.56
N MET A 387 9.31 16.83 -29.43
CA MET A 387 8.30 17.49 -30.27
C MET A 387 8.54 17.31 -31.79
N PRO A 388 9.76 17.50 -32.34
CA PRO A 388 10.01 17.29 -33.77
C PRO A 388 9.76 15.86 -34.25
N LYS A 389 9.80 14.85 -33.37
CA LYS A 389 9.63 13.42 -33.70
C LYS A 389 8.16 13.01 -33.89
N VAL A 390 7.23 13.84 -33.43
CA VAL A 390 5.79 13.60 -33.56
C VAL A 390 5.30 14.12 -34.90
N GLN A 391 4.55 13.32 -35.65
CA GLN A 391 3.97 13.75 -36.92
C GLN A 391 2.87 14.82 -36.74
N ASN A 392 2.51 15.50 -37.82
CA ASN A 392 1.36 16.42 -37.81
C ASN A 392 0.07 15.68 -37.43
N GLY A 393 -0.72 16.25 -36.52
CA GLY A 393 -1.89 15.59 -35.93
C GLY A 393 -1.57 14.57 -34.83
N GLY A 394 -0.30 14.25 -34.61
CA GLY A 394 0.16 13.34 -33.56
C GLY A 394 0.18 13.98 -32.17
N SER A 395 0.58 13.21 -31.15
CA SER A 395 0.56 13.69 -29.77
C SER A 395 1.71 13.21 -28.88
N ILE A 396 2.00 13.97 -27.81
CA ILE A 396 2.80 13.54 -26.66
C ILE A 396 1.86 13.41 -25.47
N LEU A 397 1.90 12.27 -24.78
CA LEU A 397 1.07 11.98 -23.62
C LEU A 397 1.94 11.51 -22.45
N PHE A 398 1.99 12.29 -21.38
CA PHE A 398 2.86 11.94 -20.25
C PHE A 398 2.23 12.19 -18.88
N SER A 399 2.60 11.37 -17.90
CA SER A 399 2.31 11.65 -16.50
C SER A 399 3.42 12.50 -15.87
N CYS A 400 3.05 13.45 -15.02
CA CYS A 400 3.98 14.34 -14.32
C CYS A 400 3.42 14.68 -12.92
N LYS A 401 4.31 14.92 -11.94
CA LYS A 401 3.90 15.45 -10.63
C LYS A 401 3.31 16.84 -10.81
N TYR A 402 2.16 17.12 -10.20
CA TYR A 402 1.44 18.38 -10.42
C TYR A 402 2.25 19.60 -9.96
N ASP A 403 2.93 19.50 -8.82
CA ASP A 403 3.79 20.58 -8.33
C ASP A 403 4.97 20.85 -9.28
N THR A 404 5.56 19.80 -9.86
CA THR A 404 6.63 19.98 -10.86
C THR A 404 6.11 20.56 -12.15
N TYR A 405 4.93 20.11 -12.61
CA TYR A 405 4.26 20.66 -13.80
C TYR A 405 4.11 22.18 -13.67
N GLN A 406 3.67 22.66 -12.50
CA GLN A 406 3.54 24.09 -12.22
C GLN A 406 4.91 24.78 -12.07
N ALA A 407 5.82 24.22 -11.26
CA ALA A 407 7.09 24.85 -10.95
C ALA A 407 8.02 24.99 -12.17
N MET A 408 7.97 24.04 -13.11
CA MET A 408 8.75 24.07 -14.35
C MET A 408 8.00 24.71 -15.52
N ASN A 409 6.81 25.26 -15.30
CA ASN A 409 6.01 25.97 -16.29
C ASN A 409 5.74 25.13 -17.56
N PHE A 410 5.41 23.85 -17.37
CA PHE A 410 5.11 22.92 -18.47
C PHE A 410 3.92 23.40 -19.30
N ASP A 411 3.01 24.20 -18.75
CA ASP A 411 1.90 24.84 -19.45
C ASP A 411 2.36 25.75 -20.60
N SER A 412 3.55 26.32 -20.52
CA SER A 412 4.11 27.18 -21.57
C SER A 412 4.78 26.45 -22.73
N LEU A 413 4.93 25.12 -22.68
CA LEU A 413 5.58 24.36 -23.75
C LEU A 413 4.87 24.52 -25.11
N ALA A 414 3.56 24.68 -25.09
CA ALA A 414 2.74 24.92 -26.27
C ALA A 414 2.48 26.42 -26.56
N THR A 415 2.98 27.35 -25.72
CA THR A 415 2.79 28.78 -25.91
C THR A 415 3.98 29.38 -26.66
N GLY A 416 3.82 29.76 -27.93
CA GLY A 416 4.90 30.45 -28.68
C GLY A 416 4.97 30.24 -30.19
N GLY A 417 4.12 29.39 -30.77
CA GLY A 417 4.03 29.21 -32.22
C GLY A 417 2.88 28.28 -32.53
N ASN A 418 2.00 28.67 -33.47
CA ASN A 418 0.69 28.07 -33.80
C ASN A 418 0.76 26.61 -34.32
N GLN A 419 1.40 25.69 -33.60
CA GLN A 419 1.60 24.30 -34.03
C GLN A 419 1.37 23.28 -32.92
N TRP A 420 1.12 23.69 -31.67
CA TRP A 420 0.89 22.77 -30.57
C TRP A 420 -0.22 23.24 -29.65
N GLN A 421 -1.06 22.30 -29.22
CA GLN A 421 -2.08 22.50 -28.19
C GLN A 421 -1.80 21.59 -27.01
N GLN A 422 -1.98 22.08 -25.79
CA GLN A 422 -1.74 21.31 -24.57
C GLN A 422 -2.93 21.37 -23.64
N LYS A 423 -3.24 20.24 -22.99
CA LYS A 423 -4.23 20.16 -21.92
C LYS A 423 -3.88 19.07 -20.91
N ILE A 424 -4.31 19.28 -19.67
CA ILE A 424 -4.36 18.22 -18.66
C ILE A 424 -5.61 17.37 -18.97
N VAL A 425 -5.42 16.08 -19.20
CA VAL A 425 -6.51 15.14 -19.50
C VAL A 425 -6.90 14.27 -18.31
N HIS A 426 -6.08 14.26 -17.26
CA HIS A 426 -6.33 13.52 -16.02
C HIS A 426 -5.67 14.19 -14.81
N GLY A 427 -6.28 14.03 -13.65
CA GLY A 427 -5.80 14.59 -12.39
C GLY A 427 -6.13 16.08 -12.20
N PRO A 428 -5.63 16.72 -11.12
CA PRO A 428 -4.66 16.17 -10.17
C PRO A 428 -5.20 14.99 -9.34
N VAL A 429 -4.45 13.89 -9.27
CA VAL A 429 -4.77 12.71 -8.44
C VAL A 429 -3.49 11.97 -8.04
N ALA A 430 -3.50 11.26 -6.92
CA ALA A 430 -2.40 10.37 -6.58
C ALA A 430 -2.37 9.14 -7.51
N LEU A 431 -1.29 9.00 -8.29
CA LEU A 431 -1.04 7.79 -9.10
C LEU A 431 -0.11 6.80 -8.40
N ASN A 432 0.52 7.21 -7.29
CA ASN A 432 1.29 6.33 -6.43
C ASN A 432 0.56 6.17 -5.08
N ARG A 433 0.06 4.97 -4.78
CA ARG A 433 -0.73 4.71 -3.57
C ARG A 433 0.08 4.84 -2.28
N ASP A 434 1.40 4.64 -2.35
CA ASP A 434 2.31 4.83 -1.21
C ASP A 434 2.65 6.31 -0.97
N MET A 435 2.31 7.20 -1.92
CA MET A 435 2.55 8.64 -1.82
C MET A 435 1.27 9.42 -2.17
N PRO A 436 0.21 9.31 -1.34
CA PRO A 436 -1.08 9.93 -1.63
C PRO A 436 -1.06 11.46 -1.61
N ASP A 437 -0.06 12.06 -0.94
CA ASP A 437 0.23 13.49 -0.97
C ASP A 437 0.80 13.94 -2.33
N GLN A 438 1.49 13.06 -3.06
CA GLN A 438 2.06 13.38 -4.36
C GLN A 438 0.99 13.29 -5.46
N GLN A 439 0.42 14.44 -5.80
CA GLN A 439 -0.54 14.55 -6.89
C GLN A 439 0.16 14.50 -8.26
N HIS A 440 -0.47 13.85 -9.23
CA HIS A 440 -0.01 13.73 -10.60
C HIS A 440 -1.10 14.19 -11.57
N VAL A 441 -0.66 14.64 -12.74
CA VAL A 441 -1.51 14.93 -13.88
C VAL A 441 -1.05 14.12 -15.09
N VAL A 442 -1.98 13.81 -16.00
CA VAL A 442 -1.62 13.35 -17.35
C VAL A 442 -1.85 14.52 -18.31
N VAL A 443 -0.80 14.85 -19.06
CA VAL A 443 -0.77 15.97 -20.00
C VAL A 443 -0.79 15.40 -21.41
N GLN A 444 -1.70 15.91 -22.24
CA GLN A 444 -1.72 15.67 -23.67
C GLN A 444 -1.26 16.93 -24.40
N MET A 445 -0.24 16.80 -25.24
CA MET A 445 0.19 17.79 -26.21
C MET A 445 -0.13 17.26 -27.61
N VAL A 446 -0.79 18.05 -28.44
CA VAL A 446 -1.19 17.67 -29.81
C VAL A 446 -0.49 18.60 -30.78
N ARG A 447 0.16 18.02 -31.79
CA ARG A 447 0.75 18.78 -32.90
C ARG A 447 -0.36 19.12 -33.89
N GLU A 448 -0.55 20.41 -34.17
CA GLU A 448 -1.52 20.84 -35.18
C GLU A 448 -1.10 20.36 -36.58
N GLY A 449 -2.11 20.13 -37.42
CA GLY A 449 -2.00 19.50 -38.74
C GLY A 449 -1.31 20.34 -39.80
#